data_AF-A0A061S4T1-F1
#
_entry.id   AF-A0A061S4T1-F1
#
_cell.length_a   1.000
_cell.length_b   1.000
_cell.length_c   1.000
_cell.angle_alpha   90.00
_cell.angle_beta   90.00
_cell.angle_gamma   90.00
#
_symmetry.space_group_name_H-M   'P 1'
#
loop_
_entity.id
_entity.type
_entity.pdbx_description
1 polymer ?
#
loop_
_entity_poly.entity_id
_entity_poly.type
_entity_poly.pdbx_seq_one_letter_code
_entity_poly.pdbx_strand_id
1 'polypeptide(L)'
;GCFEQLDNLKSHNVRLRVCEYHYRQTATSINGEECRFCQQCSKFHPVQDFEGKQKSCREKLRIHNMRRRLKRARRKEESIKRAQEETTRKKTILRKFFHNICEEYGSAYSYFCEIQQNAFSTLRYSLLASF
;
A
#
# COMPACT_ATOMS: atom_id res chain seq x y z
N GLY A 1 28.87 31.95 10.85
CA GLY A 1 28.01 31.17 11.78
C GLY A 1 26.99 32.10 12.40
N CYS A 2 25.93 31.56 13.04
CA CYS A 2 24.91 32.35 13.73
C CYS A 2 25.20 32.41 15.24
N PHE A 3 24.93 33.54 15.89
CA PHE A 3 25.19 33.77 17.33
C PHE A 3 23.94 33.60 18.22
N GLU A 4 22.84 33.08 17.67
CA GLU A 4 21.59 32.97 18.40
C GLU A 4 21.66 31.83 19.43
N GLN A 5 21.26 32.13 20.67
CA GLN A 5 21.25 31.17 21.77
C GLN A 5 20.19 30.09 21.50
N LEU A 6 20.56 28.83 21.75
CA LEU A 6 19.68 27.69 21.50
C LEU A 6 18.90 27.25 22.73
N ASP A 7 19.23 27.78 23.91
CA ASP A 7 18.78 27.27 25.21
C ASP A 7 17.25 27.34 25.40
N ASN A 8 16.59 28.31 24.75
CA ASN A 8 15.13 28.50 24.80
C ASN A 8 14.40 27.95 23.56
N LEU A 9 15.05 27.16 22.71
CA LEU A 9 14.45 26.60 21.50
C LEU A 9 13.83 25.22 21.72
N LYS A 10 13.01 24.79 20.76
CA LYS A 10 12.47 23.43 20.71
C LYS A 10 13.61 22.40 20.73
N SER A 11 13.43 21.29 21.45
CA SER A 11 14.42 20.22 21.59
C SER A 11 15.00 19.71 20.27
N HIS A 12 14.20 19.71 19.19
CA HIS A 12 14.66 19.36 17.85
C HIS A 12 15.75 20.31 17.33
N ASN A 13 15.54 21.62 17.47
CA ASN A 13 16.47 22.66 17.04
C ASN A 13 17.78 22.62 17.85
N VAL A 14 17.67 22.41 19.17
CA VAL A 14 18.82 22.26 20.08
C VAL A 14 19.70 21.09 19.65
N ARG A 15 19.11 19.90 19.47
CA ARG A 15 19.85 18.69 19.03
C ARG A 15 20.56 18.90 17.69
N LEU A 16 19.94 19.65 16.78
CA LEU A 16 20.47 19.93 15.45
C LEU A 16 21.44 21.11 15.41
N ARG A 17 21.60 21.82 16.53
CA ARG A 17 22.41 23.03 16.65
C ARG A 17 22.05 24.08 15.57
N VAL A 18 20.75 24.29 15.37
CA VAL A 18 20.21 25.23 14.37
C VAL A 18 19.10 26.07 14.98
N CYS A 19 19.19 27.40 14.87
CA CYS A 19 18.14 28.29 15.37
C CYS A 19 16.85 28.16 14.54
N GLU A 20 15.72 28.61 15.09
CA GLU A 20 14.42 28.44 14.41
C GLU A 20 14.32 29.24 13.10
N TYR A 21 15.00 30.38 13.02
CA TYR A 21 15.11 31.18 11.81
C TYR A 21 15.83 30.42 10.69
N HIS A 22 17.07 29.98 10.94
CA HIS A 22 17.87 29.24 9.94
C HIS A 22 17.29 27.87 9.58
N TYR A 23 16.52 27.25 10.48
CA TYR A 23 15.79 26.01 10.18
C TYR A 23 14.67 26.21 9.12
N ARG A 24 14.03 27.39 9.13
CA ARG A 24 12.91 27.71 8.22
C ARG A 24 13.32 28.47 6.97
N GLN A 25 14.47 29.14 7.02
CA GLN A 25 14.91 30.03 5.97
C GLN A 25 15.21 29.29 4.65
N THR A 26 14.92 29.95 3.52
CA THR A 26 15.12 29.36 2.18
C THR A 26 16.53 29.50 1.66
N ALA A 27 17.29 30.49 2.15
CA ALA A 27 18.68 30.74 1.77
C ALA A 27 19.42 31.45 2.92
N THR A 28 20.65 31.06 3.19
CA THR A 28 21.50 31.60 4.24
C THR A 28 22.95 31.53 3.79
N SER A 29 23.66 32.65 3.87
CA SER A 29 25.08 32.69 3.56
C SER A 29 25.91 31.94 4.62
N ILE A 30 26.59 30.88 4.22
CA ILE A 30 27.54 30.13 5.04
C ILE A 30 28.85 30.06 4.26
N ASN A 31 29.92 30.64 4.82
CA ASN A 31 31.25 30.68 4.19
C ASN A 31 31.24 31.27 2.76
N GLY A 32 30.36 32.24 2.49
CA GLY A 32 30.23 32.87 1.17
C GLY A 32 29.37 32.11 0.17
N GLU A 33 28.82 30.94 0.52
CA GLU A 33 27.89 30.18 -0.30
C GLU A 33 26.46 30.27 0.24
N GLU A 34 25.49 30.47 -0.64
CA GLU A 34 24.07 30.41 -0.30
C GLU A 34 23.66 28.96 -0.01
N CYS A 35 23.41 28.69 1.27
CA CYS A 35 23.06 27.39 1.79
C CYS A 35 21.61 27.36 2.31
N ARG A 36 21.01 26.18 2.33
CA ARG A 36 19.68 25.92 2.90
C ARG A 36 19.71 24.66 3.75
N PHE A 37 18.94 24.66 4.83
CA PHE A 37 18.83 23.51 5.72
C PHE A 37 17.97 22.39 5.10
N CYS A 38 18.52 21.19 4.94
CA CYS A 38 17.80 20.01 4.50
C CYS A 38 17.20 19.25 5.69
N GLN A 39 15.88 19.17 5.75
CA GLN A 39 15.17 18.53 6.86
C GLN A 39 15.41 17.02 6.98
N GLN A 40 15.70 16.35 5.86
CA GLN A 40 15.94 14.89 5.84
C GLN A 40 17.41 14.52 6.09
N CYS A 41 18.35 15.42 5.77
CA CYS A 41 19.76 15.23 6.08
C CYS A 41 20.13 15.78 7.47
N SER A 42 19.33 16.71 7.98
CA SER A 42 19.65 17.53 9.14
C SER A 42 20.98 18.29 8.98
N LYS A 43 21.25 18.79 7.77
CA LYS A 43 22.49 19.48 7.38
C LYS A 43 22.19 20.62 6.41
N PHE A 44 23.09 21.59 6.34
CA PHE A 44 23.07 22.62 5.30
C PHE A 44 23.64 22.06 3.99
N HIS A 45 22.97 22.38 2.89
CA HIS A 45 23.42 22.10 1.53
C HIS A 45 23.30 23.37 0.69
N PRO A 46 24.06 23.50 -0.41
CA PRO A 46 23.91 24.60 -1.34
C PRO A 46 22.46 24.75 -1.82
N VAL A 47 21.96 25.98 -1.98
CA VAL A 47 20.57 26.23 -2.46
C VAL A 47 20.31 25.57 -3.81
N GLN A 48 21.34 25.49 -4.66
CA GLN A 48 21.32 24.78 -5.95
C GLN A 48 20.96 23.29 -5.84
N ASP A 49 21.16 22.66 -4.68
CA ASP A 49 20.80 21.25 -4.42
C ASP A 49 19.34 21.05 -4.02
N PHE A 50 18.52 22.09 -4.06
CA PHE A 50 17.10 22.04 -3.77
C PHE A 50 16.28 22.33 -5.03
N GLU A 51 15.13 21.67 -5.15
CA GLU A 51 14.18 21.90 -6.23
C GLU A 51 13.01 22.75 -5.71
N GLY A 52 12.95 24.02 -6.14
CA GLY A 52 11.86 24.95 -5.83
C GLY A 52 11.50 25.00 -4.34
N LYS A 53 10.26 24.61 -4.01
CA LYS A 53 9.71 24.69 -2.65
C LYS A 53 10.08 23.51 -1.75
N GLN A 54 10.82 22.52 -2.26
CA GLN A 54 11.18 21.33 -1.47
C GLN A 54 12.11 21.68 -0.31
N LYS A 55 11.86 21.09 0.86
CA LYS A 55 12.66 21.29 2.08
C LYS A 55 13.76 20.23 2.27
N SER A 56 13.93 19.34 1.29
CA SER A 56 14.94 18.30 1.27
C SER A 56 15.76 18.44 0.00
N CYS A 57 17.07 18.14 0.08
CA CYS A 57 17.93 18.14 -1.10
C CYS A 57 17.49 17.08 -2.12
N ARG A 58 17.82 17.33 -3.39
CA ARG A 58 17.49 16.48 -4.54
C ARG A 58 17.81 15.01 -4.31
N GLU A 59 19.01 14.73 -3.79
CA GLU A 59 19.45 13.35 -3.59
C GLU A 59 18.60 12.59 -2.56
N LYS A 60 18.27 13.23 -1.42
CA LYS A 60 17.37 12.60 -0.44
C LYS A 60 15.96 12.43 -0.98
N LEU A 61 15.47 13.39 -1.75
CA LEU A 61 14.16 13.29 -2.37
C LEU A 61 14.09 12.12 -3.36
N ARG A 62 15.13 11.92 -4.17
CA ARG A 62 15.25 10.80 -5.10
C ARG A 62 15.18 9.45 -4.39
N ILE A 63 15.99 9.27 -3.34
CA ILE A 63 16.01 8.04 -2.52
C ILE A 63 14.65 7.81 -1.86
N HIS A 64 14.05 8.85 -1.27
CA HIS A 64 12.75 8.75 -0.63
C HIS A 64 11.66 8.30 -1.62
N ASN A 65 11.60 8.94 -2.79
CA ASN A 65 10.64 8.62 -3.84
C ASN A 65 10.84 7.19 -4.37
N MET A 66 12.08 6.74 -4.56
CA MET A 66 12.39 5.36 -4.92
C MET A 66 11.87 4.37 -3.87
N ARG A 67 12.17 4.59 -2.58
CA ARG A 67 11.70 3.72 -1.49
C ARG A 67 10.17 3.65 -1.43
N ARG A 68 9.50 4.79 -1.63
CA ARG A 68 8.03 4.88 -1.68
C ARG A 68 7.46 4.08 -2.86
N ARG A 69 8.08 4.19 -4.05
CA ARG A 69 7.70 3.41 -5.24
C ARG A 69 7.85 1.90 -4.99
N LEU A 70 9.00 1.46 -4.48
CA LEU A 70 9.25 0.05 -4.17
C LEU A 70 8.27 -0.52 -3.14
N LYS A 71 7.96 0.23 -2.08
CA LYS A 71 6.98 -0.20 -1.08
C LYS A 71 5.58 -0.39 -1.67
N ARG A 72 5.16 0.50 -2.59
CA ARG A 72 3.88 0.38 -3.29
C ARG A 72 3.86 -0.82 -4.24
N ALA A 73 4.95 -1.02 -4.98
CA ALA A 73 5.10 -2.16 -5.90
C ALA A 73 4.99 -3.50 -5.16
N ARG A 74 5.73 -3.68 -4.05
CA ARG A 74 5.66 -4.92 -3.24
C ARG A 74 4.26 -5.21 -2.73
N ARG A 75 3.56 -4.21 -2.17
CA ARG A 75 2.18 -4.37 -1.71
C ARG A 75 1.23 -4.76 -2.84
N LYS A 76 1.41 -4.17 -4.02
CA LYS A 76 0.61 -4.50 -5.20
C LYS A 76 0.88 -5.95 -5.65
N GLU A 77 2.14 -6.35 -5.71
CA GLU A 77 2.54 -7.72 -6.05
C GLU A 77 1.95 -8.74 -5.06
N GLU A 78 2.04 -8.48 -3.75
CA GLU A 78 1.42 -9.31 -2.72
C GLU A 78 -0.10 -9.42 -2.90
N SER A 79 -0.78 -8.31 -3.21
CA SER A 79 -2.23 -8.33 -3.45
C SER A 79 -2.62 -9.15 -4.68
N ILE A 80 -1.82 -9.08 -5.75
CA ILE A 80 -2.03 -9.86 -6.99
C ILE A 80 -1.82 -11.34 -6.71
N LYS A 81 -0.75 -11.72 -6.00
CA LYS A 81 -0.47 -13.11 -5.63
C LYS A 81 -1.62 -13.71 -4.82
N ARG A 82 -2.11 -13.00 -3.81
CA ARG A 82 -3.27 -13.45 -3.00
C ARG A 82 -4.52 -13.66 -3.84
N ALA A 83 -4.83 -12.72 -4.75
CA ALA A 83 -5.98 -12.86 -5.63
C ALA A 83 -5.85 -14.05 -6.60
N GLN A 84 -4.65 -14.31 -7.11
CA GLN A 84 -4.35 -15.45 -7.97
C GLN A 84 -4.45 -16.79 -7.22
N GLU A 85 -3.92 -16.87 -6.00
CA GLU A 85 -4.04 -18.03 -5.12
C GLU A 85 -5.50 -18.34 -4.81
N GLU A 86 -6.31 -17.32 -4.47
CA GLU A 86 -7.73 -17.47 -4.22
C GLU A 86 -8.48 -17.97 -5.47
N THR A 87 -8.19 -17.38 -6.64
CA THR A 87 -8.78 -17.80 -7.91
C THR A 87 -8.43 -19.25 -8.23
N THR A 88 -7.17 -19.64 -8.01
CA THR A 88 -6.68 -21.01 -8.22
C THR A 88 -7.37 -21.98 -7.28
N ARG A 89 -7.51 -21.63 -6.00
CA ARG A 89 -8.24 -22.41 -5.00
C ARG A 89 -9.70 -22.62 -5.41
N LYS A 90 -10.39 -21.55 -5.82
CA LYS A 90 -11.78 -21.61 -6.30
C LYS A 90 -11.92 -22.54 -7.52
N LYS A 91 -11.01 -22.43 -8.50
CA LYS A 91 -10.98 -23.33 -9.67
C LYS A 91 -10.76 -24.79 -9.27
N THR A 92 -9.84 -25.06 -8.34
CA THR A 92 -9.59 -26.42 -7.84
C THR A 92 -10.80 -27.00 -7.12
N ILE A 93 -11.46 -26.21 -6.26
CA ILE A 93 -12.70 -26.62 -5.58
C ILE A 93 -13.79 -26.94 -6.61
N LEU A 94 -13.99 -26.04 -7.58
CA LEU A 94 -14.99 -26.21 -8.63
C LEU A 94 -14.72 -27.47 -9.47
N ARG A 95 -13.46 -27.72 -9.85
CA ARG A 95 -13.07 -28.94 -10.57
C ARG A 95 -13.35 -30.20 -9.77
N LYS A 96 -13.03 -30.22 -8.48
CA LYS A 96 -13.31 -31.36 -7.59
C LYS A 96 -14.81 -31.59 -7.44
N PHE A 97 -15.60 -30.53 -7.28
CA PHE A 97 -17.05 -30.61 -7.22
C PHE A 97 -17.64 -31.28 -8.47
N PHE A 98 -17.24 -30.84 -9.66
CA PHE A 98 -17.72 -31.45 -10.91
C PHE A 98 -17.24 -32.91 -11.10
N HIS A 99 -16.03 -33.24 -10.65
CA HIS A 99 -15.54 -34.62 -10.70
C HIS A 99 -16.44 -35.54 -9.87
N ASN A 100 -16.72 -35.16 -8.62
CA ASN A 100 -17.57 -35.94 -7.73
C ASN A 100 -18.99 -36.10 -8.30
N ILE A 101 -19.56 -35.04 -8.89
CA ILE A 101 -20.87 -35.13 -9.56
C ILE A 101 -20.85 -36.17 -10.68
N CYS A 102 -19.82 -36.15 -11.53
CA CYS A 102 -19.73 -37.12 -12.63
C CYS A 102 -19.52 -38.56 -12.12
N GLU A 103 -18.80 -38.75 -11.00
CA GLU A 103 -18.65 -40.07 -10.38
C GLU A 103 -19.97 -40.61 -9.81
N GLU A 104 -20.78 -39.76 -9.17
CA GLU A 104 -22.04 -40.18 -8.53
C GLU A 104 -23.20 -40.32 -9.52
N TYR A 105 -23.31 -39.41 -10.49
CA TYR A 105 -24.48 -39.32 -11.39
C TYR A 105 -24.15 -39.63 -12.86
N GLY A 106 -22.90 -39.98 -13.18
CA GLY A 106 -22.40 -40.24 -14.53
C GLY A 106 -22.20 -38.99 -15.39
N SER A 107 -22.98 -37.93 -15.17
CA SER A 107 -22.79 -36.63 -15.80
C SER A 107 -23.38 -35.49 -14.97
N ALA A 108 -22.88 -34.27 -15.18
CA ALA A 108 -23.46 -33.07 -14.59
C ALA A 108 -24.93 -32.83 -15.02
N TYR A 109 -25.31 -33.29 -16.22
CA TYR A 109 -26.68 -33.19 -16.71
C TYR A 109 -27.63 -34.11 -15.93
N SER A 110 -27.19 -35.33 -15.63
CA SER A 110 -27.94 -36.30 -14.84
C SER A 110 -28.21 -35.77 -13.42
N TYR A 111 -27.18 -35.24 -12.78
CA TYR A 111 -27.30 -34.59 -11.47
C TYR A 111 -28.30 -33.43 -11.48
N PHE A 112 -28.24 -32.57 -12.50
CA PHE A 112 -29.16 -31.45 -12.64
C PHE A 112 -30.62 -31.91 -12.83
N CYS A 113 -30.84 -32.96 -13.64
CA CYS A 113 -32.17 -33.55 -13.82
C CYS A 113 -32.74 -34.09 -12.51
N GLU A 114 -31.92 -34.75 -11.69
CA GLU A 114 -32.32 -35.31 -10.41
C GLU A 114 -32.68 -34.24 -9.38
N ILE A 115 -31.88 -33.16 -9.29
CA ILE A 115 -32.22 -32.01 -8.43
C ILE A 115 -33.56 -31.41 -8.83
N GLN A 116 -33.81 -31.22 -10.13
CA GLN A 116 -35.09 -30.67 -10.58
C GLN A 116 -36.26 -31.58 -10.19
N GLN A 117 -36.14 -32.89 -10.42
CA GLN A 117 -37.17 -33.86 -10.04
C GLN A 117 -37.44 -33.85 -8.53
N ASN A 118 -36.39 -33.79 -7.71
CA ASN A 118 -36.50 -33.70 -6.26
C ASN A 118 -37.09 -32.37 -5.77
N ALA A 119 -36.80 -31.25 -6.44
CA ALA A 119 -37.40 -29.95 -6.14
C ALA A 119 -38.91 -29.93 -6.49
N PHE A 120 -39.29 -30.53 -7.61
CA PHE A 120 -40.70 -30.69 -7.97
C PHE A 120 -41.45 -31.63 -7.02
N SER A 121 -40.81 -32.69 -6.53
CA SER A 121 -41.44 -33.60 -5.56
C SER A 121 -41.63 -32.93 -4.19
N THR A 122 -40.65 -32.17 -3.69
CA THR A 122 -40.79 -31.42 -2.41
C THR A 122 -41.88 -30.35 -2.47
N LEU A 123 -41.99 -29.60 -3.58
CA LEU A 123 -43.07 -28.62 -3.79
C LEU A 123 -44.45 -29.30 -3.88
N ARG A 124 -44.51 -30.52 -4.43
CA ARG A 124 -45.75 -31.29 -4.51
C ARG A 124 -46.18 -31.85 -3.15
N TYR A 125 -45.23 -32.29 -2.32
CA TYR A 125 -45.49 -32.73 -0.95
C TYR A 125 -45.91 -31.59 -0.02
N SER A 126 -45.34 -30.39 -0.16
CA SER A 126 -45.73 -29.23 0.67
C SER A 126 -47.12 -28.67 0.32
N LEU A 127 -47.51 -28.72 -0.96
CA LEU A 127 -48.87 -28.37 -1.39
C LEU A 127 -49.93 -29.39 -0.93
N LEU A 128 -49.61 -30.69 -0.92
CA LEU A 128 -50.51 -31.73 -0.41
C LEU A 128 -50.62 -31.73 1.12
N ALA A 129 -49.59 -31.25 1.85
CA ALA A 129 -49.60 -31.12 3.31
C ALA A 129 -50.29 -29.83 3.83
N SER A 130 -50.78 -28.97 2.92
CA SER A 130 -51.47 -27.72 3.22
C SER A 130 -53.00 -27.80 3.03
N PHE A 131 -53.54 -29.00 2.75
CA PHE A 131 -54.96 -29.35 2.74
C PHE A 131 -55.24 -30.36 3.85
#